data_AF-A0A819VI68-F1
#
_entry.id   AF-A0A819VI68-F1
#
_cell.length_a   1.000
_cell.length_b   1.000
_cell.length_c   1.000
_cell.angle_alpha   90.00
_cell.angle_beta   90.00
_cell.angle_gamma   90.00
#
_symmetry.space_group_name_H-M   'P 1'
#
loop_
_entity.id
_entity.type
_entity.pdbx_description
1 polymer ?
#
loop_
_entity_poly.entity_id
_entity_poly.type
_entity_poly.pdbx_seq_one_letter_code
_entity_poly.pdbx_strand_id
1 'polypeptide(L)'
;ELLLQGWMKPGRDDLAPNVALISRRFNEMCRLVITEILSQPTINGRIQCIEKWGTVADICRYLRNFNGVLQIMAAFVNSSIYRLKQTWDRTSKQSKHVINKLQSLVHSDGKFKNLRDTLTKVDPPCIPYLGLYLSDLTFIEESSQDISEKKLINFSKMRMKTHIISEVRRFQSTPFKIKHNPRVCAYLLNLSRLLSEDQCYGLSLQLEPRQPRAGVTNLGV
;
A
#
# COMPACT_ATOMS: atom_id res chain seq x y z
N GLU A 1 -8.20 -17.11 10.62
CA GLU A 1 -8.31 -15.66 10.36
C GLU A 1 -9.07 -15.31 9.09
N LEU A 2 -8.82 -15.96 7.95
CA LEU A 2 -9.44 -15.61 6.65
C LEU A 2 -10.86 -16.16 6.41
N LEU A 3 -11.48 -16.82 7.39
CA LEU A 3 -12.86 -17.30 7.31
C LEU A 3 -13.78 -16.38 8.12
N LEU A 4 -15.07 -16.35 7.77
CA LEU A 4 -16.13 -15.66 8.52
C LEU A 4 -15.98 -14.14 8.66
N GLN A 5 -15.16 -13.51 7.80
CA GLN A 5 -14.89 -12.08 7.79
C GLN A 5 -14.50 -11.50 9.16
N GLY A 6 -13.76 -12.26 9.98
CA GLY A 6 -13.38 -11.82 11.33
C GLY A 6 -12.65 -10.47 11.36
N TRP A 7 -11.91 -10.15 10.29
CA TRP A 7 -11.19 -8.87 10.14
C TRP A 7 -12.10 -7.64 9.96
N MET A 8 -13.39 -7.82 9.66
CA MET A 8 -14.37 -6.73 9.49
C MET A 8 -15.26 -6.53 10.72
N LYS A 9 -15.22 -7.45 11.70
CA LYS A 9 -16.14 -7.46 12.85
C LYS A 9 -15.60 -6.65 14.03
N PRO A 10 -16.47 -6.20 14.96
CA PRO A 10 -16.03 -5.77 16.29
C PRO A 10 -15.17 -6.86 16.93
N GLY A 11 -14.06 -6.50 17.58
CA GLY A 11 -13.08 -7.47 18.09
C GLY A 11 -12.15 -8.05 17.01
N ARG A 12 -11.98 -7.38 15.85
CA ARG A 12 -11.10 -7.82 14.76
C ARG A 12 -9.67 -8.16 15.20
N ASP A 13 -9.15 -7.46 16.19
CA ASP A 13 -7.79 -7.67 16.69
C ASP A 13 -7.65 -9.02 17.42
N ASP A 14 -8.76 -9.57 17.94
CA ASP A 14 -8.82 -10.91 18.54
C ASP A 14 -9.20 -12.00 17.51
N LEU A 15 -10.12 -11.66 16.59
CA LEU A 15 -10.64 -12.60 15.59
C LEU A 15 -9.67 -12.86 14.43
N ALA A 16 -8.88 -11.85 14.06
CA ALA A 16 -7.93 -11.89 12.96
C ALA A 16 -6.65 -11.08 13.27
N PRO A 17 -5.90 -11.45 14.33
CA PRO A 17 -4.75 -10.67 14.82
C PRO A 17 -3.67 -10.49 13.76
N ASN A 18 -3.33 -11.52 12.99
CA ASN A 18 -2.27 -11.41 11.97
C ASN A 18 -2.72 -10.59 10.76
N VAL A 19 -4.00 -10.67 10.37
CA VAL A 19 -4.56 -9.77 9.33
C VAL A 19 -4.51 -8.31 9.80
N ALA A 20 -4.90 -8.05 11.05
CA ALA A 20 -4.82 -6.72 11.65
C ALA A 20 -3.38 -6.20 11.72
N LEU A 21 -2.42 -7.06 12.09
CA LEU A 21 -0.99 -6.73 12.09
C LEU A 21 -0.46 -6.39 10.70
N ILE A 22 -0.81 -7.15 9.66
CA ILE A 22 -0.41 -6.87 8.28
C ILE A 22 -0.97 -5.52 7.82
N SER A 23 -2.25 -5.25 8.12
CA SER A 23 -2.88 -3.98 7.79
C SER A 23 -2.22 -2.80 8.52
N ARG A 24 -1.91 -2.97 9.80
CA ARG A 24 -1.21 -1.94 10.59
C ARG A 24 0.18 -1.68 10.01
N ARG A 25 0.93 -2.74 9.72
CA ARG A 25 2.27 -2.67 9.13
C ARG A 25 2.24 -1.99 7.76
N PHE A 26 1.19 -2.19 6.97
CA PHE A 26 0.99 -1.47 5.72
C PHE A 26 0.95 0.04 5.93
N ASN A 27 0.08 0.49 6.83
CA ASN A 27 -0.06 1.92 7.13
C ASN A 27 1.21 2.53 7.73
N GLU A 28 1.90 1.80 8.61
CA GLU A 28 3.18 2.23 9.19
C GLU A 28 4.26 2.42 8.13
N MET A 29 4.37 1.50 7.16
CA MET A 29 5.33 1.62 6.06
C MET A 29 5.02 2.79 5.14
N CYS A 30 3.75 3.00 4.78
CA CYS A 30 3.33 4.19 4.03
C CYS A 30 3.72 5.47 4.77
N ARG A 31 3.41 5.54 6.07
CA ARG A 31 3.68 6.70 6.93
C ARG A 31 5.16 6.94 7.15
N LEU A 32 5.98 5.89 7.19
CA LEU A 32 7.44 5.99 7.25
C LEU A 32 7.95 6.75 6.01
N VAL A 33 7.56 6.31 4.81
CA VAL A 33 7.98 6.97 3.55
C VAL A 33 7.55 8.44 3.54
N ILE A 34 6.30 8.73 3.90
CA ILE A 34 5.77 10.11 3.97
C ILE A 34 6.61 10.95 4.95
N THR A 35 6.84 10.41 6.14
CA THR A 35 7.59 11.11 7.20
C THR A 35 9.01 11.42 6.77
N GLU A 36 9.70 10.46 6.13
CA GLU A 36 11.07 10.66 5.69
C GLU A 36 11.22 11.74 4.64
N ILE A 37 10.28 11.79 3.68
CA ILE A 37 10.26 12.84 2.65
C ILE A 37 10.01 14.19 3.31
N LEU A 38 8.98 14.32 4.14
CA LEU A 38 8.62 15.59 4.77
C LEU A 38 9.65 16.07 5.78
N SER A 39 10.41 15.15 6.38
CA SER A 39 11.50 15.51 7.30
C SER A 39 12.73 16.09 6.59
N GLN A 40 12.76 16.12 5.25
CA GLN A 40 13.83 16.80 4.51
C GLN A 40 13.50 18.29 4.35
N PRO A 41 14.27 19.19 4.98
CA PRO A 41 13.98 20.63 4.94
C PRO A 41 14.25 21.22 3.55
N THR A 42 15.24 20.69 2.84
CA THR A 42 15.61 21.17 1.51
C THR A 42 14.87 20.43 0.41
N ILE A 43 14.55 21.14 -0.68
CA ILE A 43 13.94 20.55 -1.87
C ILE A 43 14.79 19.43 -2.46
N ASN A 44 16.12 19.61 -2.49
CA ASN A 44 17.05 18.58 -2.99
C ASN A 44 17.04 17.32 -2.12
N GLY A 45 16.97 17.47 -0.79
CA GLY A 45 16.83 16.33 0.11
C GLY A 45 15.52 15.57 -0.12
N ARG A 46 14.40 16.29 -0.33
CA ARG A 46 13.10 15.68 -0.67
C ARG A 46 13.16 14.90 -1.98
N ILE A 47 13.76 15.48 -3.02
CA ILE A 47 13.94 14.82 -4.32
C ILE A 47 14.74 13.53 -4.14
N GLN A 48 15.90 13.58 -3.48
CA GLN A 48 16.73 12.40 -3.22
C GLN A 48 15.97 11.32 -2.45
N CYS A 49 15.15 11.71 -1.47
CA CYS A 49 14.32 10.78 -0.71
C CYS A 49 13.26 10.10 -1.59
N ILE A 50 12.55 10.85 -2.43
CA ILE A 50 11.57 10.33 -3.40
C ILE A 50 12.23 9.36 -4.38
N GLU A 51 13.38 9.73 -4.96
CA GLU A 51 14.09 8.89 -5.94
C GLU A 51 14.63 7.61 -5.31
N LYS A 52 15.15 7.70 -4.07
CA LYS A 52 15.55 6.53 -3.29
C LYS A 52 14.36 5.60 -3.05
N TRP A 53 13.23 6.11 -2.57
CA TRP A 53 12.04 5.28 -2.31
C TRP A 53 11.44 4.71 -3.62
N GLY A 54 11.49 5.46 -4.72
CA GLY A 54 11.14 4.94 -6.05
C GLY A 54 12.04 3.77 -6.48
N THR A 55 13.33 3.86 -6.21
CA THR A 55 14.29 2.76 -6.45
C THR A 55 14.00 1.55 -5.56
N VAL A 56 13.71 1.77 -4.27
CA VAL A 56 13.30 0.70 -3.34
C VAL A 56 12.02 0.02 -3.83
N ALA A 57 11.05 0.78 -4.32
CA ALA A 57 9.82 0.22 -4.88
C ALA A 57 10.08 -0.64 -6.14
N ASP A 58 10.99 -0.22 -7.04
CA ASP A 58 11.35 -1.05 -8.19
C ASP A 58 12.09 -2.33 -7.78
N ILE A 59 12.93 -2.26 -6.75
CA ILE A 59 13.55 -3.46 -6.14
C ILE A 59 12.46 -4.35 -5.53
N CYS A 60 11.46 -3.79 -4.82
CA CYS A 60 10.32 -4.57 -4.34
C CYS A 60 9.58 -5.27 -5.48
N ARG A 61 9.35 -4.59 -6.62
CA ARG A 61 8.76 -5.20 -7.81
C ARG A 61 9.62 -6.34 -8.33
N TYR A 62 10.93 -6.14 -8.46
CA TYR A 62 11.87 -7.18 -8.90
C TYR A 62 11.84 -8.41 -7.98
N LEU A 63 11.77 -8.19 -6.67
CA LEU A 63 11.63 -9.24 -5.65
C LEU A 63 10.20 -9.79 -5.52
N ARG A 64 9.25 -9.38 -6.38
CA ARG A 64 7.84 -9.81 -6.33
C ARG A 64 7.17 -9.49 -4.98
N ASN A 65 7.63 -8.45 -4.29
CA ASN A 65 7.00 -7.88 -3.12
C ASN A 65 6.04 -6.76 -3.55
N PHE A 66 4.90 -7.14 -4.11
CA PHE A 66 3.90 -6.20 -4.60
C PHE A 66 3.21 -5.42 -3.47
N ASN A 67 3.16 -5.98 -2.27
CA ASN A 67 2.72 -5.24 -1.09
C ASN A 67 3.65 -4.04 -0.81
N GLY A 68 4.96 -4.22 -0.88
CA GLY A 68 5.95 -3.15 -0.72
C GLY A 68 5.88 -2.10 -1.83
N VAL A 69 5.65 -2.52 -3.08
CA VAL A 69 5.38 -1.59 -4.19
C VAL A 69 4.17 -0.71 -3.85
N LEU A 70 3.06 -1.33 -3.47
CA LEU A 70 1.82 -0.61 -3.18
C LEU A 70 1.97 0.32 -1.96
N GLN A 71 2.68 -0.08 -0.89
CA GLN A 71 2.95 0.78 0.26
C GLN A 71 3.65 2.08 -0.13
N ILE A 72 4.70 1.99 -0.96
CA ILE A 72 5.47 3.17 -1.39
C ILE A 72 4.67 4.02 -2.38
N MET A 73 3.96 3.39 -3.32
CA MET A 73 3.10 4.13 -4.26
C MET A 73 1.95 4.84 -3.54
N ALA A 74 1.35 4.21 -2.53
CA ALA A 74 0.33 4.82 -1.67
C ALA A 74 0.88 6.04 -0.92
N ALA A 75 2.12 5.99 -0.45
CA ALA A 75 2.79 7.14 0.15
C ALA A 75 2.97 8.31 -0.84
N PHE A 76 3.33 8.03 -2.09
CA PHE A 76 3.53 9.07 -3.10
C PHE A 76 2.23 9.76 -3.56
N VAL A 77 1.11 9.03 -3.55
CA VAL A 77 -0.21 9.61 -3.86
C VAL A 77 -0.93 10.19 -2.62
N ASN A 78 -0.36 10.04 -1.43
CA ASN A 78 -0.88 10.70 -0.23
C ASN A 78 -0.93 12.22 -0.44
N SER A 79 -2.00 12.86 0.03
CA SER A 79 -2.25 14.30 -0.17
C SER A 79 -1.09 15.19 0.30
N SER A 80 -0.38 14.80 1.36
CA SER A 80 0.77 15.54 1.92
C SER A 80 2.01 15.48 1.02
N ILE A 81 2.17 14.43 0.21
CA ILE A 81 3.30 14.26 -0.71
C ILE A 81 2.92 14.69 -2.13
N TYR A 82 1.75 14.30 -2.62
CA TYR A 82 1.28 14.57 -3.98
C TYR A 82 1.19 16.07 -4.30
N ARG A 83 0.95 16.90 -3.27
CA ARG A 83 0.84 18.35 -3.40
C ARG A 83 2.17 19.10 -3.53
N LEU A 84 3.31 18.46 -3.27
CA LEU A 84 4.65 19.07 -3.31
C LEU A 84 5.11 19.27 -4.77
N LYS A 85 4.38 20.10 -5.54
CA LYS A 85 4.58 20.25 -6.98
C LYS A 85 5.98 20.72 -7.34
N GLN A 86 6.58 21.63 -6.57
CA GLN A 86 7.93 22.11 -6.88
C GLN A 86 8.96 20.99 -6.72
N THR A 87 8.81 20.16 -5.69
CA THR A 87 9.65 18.97 -5.49
C THR A 87 9.46 18.00 -6.65
N TRP A 88 8.21 17.64 -6.98
CA TRP A 88 7.92 16.70 -8.06
C TRP A 88 8.43 17.21 -9.40
N ASP A 89 8.27 18.48 -9.75
CA ASP A 89 8.70 19.03 -11.04
C ASP A 89 10.20 18.84 -11.27
N ARG A 90 11.01 18.92 -10.20
CA ARG A 90 12.47 18.78 -10.24
C ARG A 90 12.97 17.33 -10.08
N THR A 91 12.10 16.39 -9.71
CA THR A 91 12.46 14.95 -9.73
C THR A 91 12.81 14.51 -11.15
N SER A 92 13.86 13.68 -11.29
CA SER A 92 14.36 13.26 -12.59
C SER A 92 13.29 12.57 -13.45
N LYS A 93 13.35 12.79 -14.77
CA LYS A 93 12.45 12.16 -15.75
C LYS A 93 12.49 10.63 -15.67
N GLN A 94 13.68 10.06 -15.46
CA GLN A 94 13.86 8.62 -15.30
C GLN A 94 13.12 8.09 -14.06
N SER A 95 13.29 8.73 -12.90
CA SER A 95 12.60 8.31 -11.68
C SER A 95 11.09 8.43 -11.81
N LYS A 96 10.59 9.53 -12.40
CA LYS A 96 9.15 9.70 -12.69
C LYS A 96 8.61 8.57 -13.57
N HIS A 97 9.35 8.18 -14.61
CA HIS A 97 8.95 7.08 -15.49
C HIS A 97 8.83 5.75 -14.75
N VAL A 98 9.80 5.42 -13.90
CA VAL A 98 9.76 4.22 -13.06
C VAL A 98 8.56 4.27 -12.09
N ILE A 99 8.37 5.39 -11.39
CA ILE A 99 7.26 5.59 -10.46
C ILE A 99 5.91 5.43 -11.17
N ASN A 100 5.71 6.05 -12.34
CA ASN A 100 4.46 5.94 -13.09
C ASN A 100 4.16 4.50 -13.54
N LYS A 101 5.20 3.75 -13.95
CA LYS A 101 5.04 2.32 -14.27
C LYS A 101 4.62 1.51 -13.04
N LEU A 102 5.24 1.78 -11.89
CA LEU A 102 4.89 1.12 -10.62
C LEU A 102 3.48 1.47 -10.15
N GLN A 103 3.06 2.73 -10.30
CA GLN A 103 1.69 3.17 -10.01
C GLN A 103 0.68 2.45 -10.91
N SER A 104 0.96 2.32 -12.21
CA SER A 104 0.09 1.59 -13.14
C SER A 104 -0.03 0.10 -12.78
N LEU A 105 1.06 -0.53 -12.33
CA LEU A 105 1.06 -1.93 -11.89
C LEU A 105 0.12 -2.16 -10.69
N VAL A 106 0.13 -1.25 -9.70
CA VAL A 106 -0.63 -1.40 -8.45
C VAL A 106 -1.88 -0.53 -8.38
N HIS A 107 -2.30 0.05 -9.51
CA HIS A 107 -3.48 0.90 -9.58
C HIS A 107 -4.74 0.12 -9.19
N SER A 108 -5.70 0.77 -8.50
CA SER A 108 -6.91 0.11 -7.99
C SER A 108 -7.99 -0.12 -9.05
N ASP A 109 -7.85 0.44 -10.25
CA ASP A 109 -8.80 0.28 -11.36
C ASP A 109 -9.07 -1.19 -11.67
N GLY A 110 -10.35 -1.48 -11.97
CA GLY A 110 -10.80 -2.84 -12.24
C GLY A 110 -10.54 -3.79 -11.06
N LYS A 111 -10.60 -3.30 -9.82
CA LYS A 111 -10.25 -4.03 -8.59
C LYS A 111 -8.81 -4.55 -8.64
N PHE A 112 -7.88 -3.68 -9.02
CA PHE A 112 -6.46 -3.97 -9.22
C PHE A 112 -6.17 -4.97 -10.34
N LYS A 113 -6.79 -4.76 -11.51
CA LYS A 113 -6.68 -5.66 -12.66
C LYS A 113 -5.23 -6.00 -13.01
N ASN A 114 -4.35 -5.01 -13.14
CA ASN A 114 -2.95 -5.23 -13.54
C ASN A 114 -2.16 -6.06 -12.52
N LEU A 115 -2.38 -5.80 -11.23
CA LEU A 115 -1.75 -6.56 -10.15
C LEU A 115 -2.28 -8.00 -10.12
N ARG A 116 -3.59 -8.20 -10.31
CA ARG A 116 -4.20 -9.54 -10.41
C ARG A 116 -3.65 -10.31 -11.61
N ASP A 117 -3.60 -9.69 -12.79
CA ASP A 117 -3.03 -10.27 -14.02
C ASP A 117 -1.55 -10.65 -13.85
N THR A 118 -0.83 -9.95 -12.97
CA THR A 118 0.56 -10.25 -12.61
C THR A 118 0.64 -11.43 -11.64
N LEU A 119 -0.16 -11.44 -10.57
CA LEU A 119 -0.12 -12.47 -9.53
C LEU A 119 -0.49 -13.87 -10.04
N THR A 120 -1.32 -13.97 -11.09
CA THR A 120 -1.65 -15.25 -11.74
C THR A 120 -0.46 -15.89 -12.47
N LYS A 121 0.56 -15.09 -12.83
CA LYS A 121 1.73 -15.52 -13.62
C LYS A 121 3.00 -15.63 -12.78
N VAL A 122 2.93 -15.32 -11.49
CA VAL A 122 4.10 -15.24 -10.60
C VAL A 122 4.21 -16.48 -9.73
N ASP A 123 5.39 -17.09 -9.78
CA ASP A 123 5.79 -18.14 -8.84
C ASP A 123 6.35 -17.56 -7.52
N PRO A 124 6.16 -18.26 -6.39
CA PRO A 124 6.82 -17.92 -5.13
C PRO A 124 8.37 -17.94 -5.24
N PRO A 125 9.11 -17.19 -4.40
CA PRO A 125 8.62 -16.33 -3.32
C PRO A 125 8.00 -15.03 -3.84
N CYS A 126 6.90 -14.60 -3.21
CA CYS A 126 6.16 -13.39 -3.58
C CYS A 126 5.37 -12.90 -2.36
N ILE A 127 5.26 -11.58 -2.19
CA ILE A 127 4.40 -10.96 -1.16
C ILE A 127 3.29 -10.19 -1.88
N PRO A 128 2.08 -10.76 -1.99
CA PRO A 128 0.95 -10.08 -2.61
C PRO A 128 0.35 -9.02 -1.67
N TYR A 129 -0.47 -8.11 -2.22
CA TYR A 129 -1.30 -7.25 -1.40
C TYR A 129 -2.50 -8.03 -0.86
N LEU A 130 -2.50 -8.31 0.46
CA LEU A 130 -3.51 -9.15 1.11
C LEU A 130 -4.94 -8.59 0.95
N GLY A 131 -5.09 -7.26 0.87
CA GLY A 131 -6.39 -6.61 0.72
C GLY A 131 -7.19 -7.10 -0.50
N LEU A 132 -6.52 -7.53 -1.59
CA LEU A 132 -7.19 -8.11 -2.76
C LEU A 132 -7.99 -9.36 -2.41
N TYR A 133 -7.38 -10.26 -1.66
CA TYR A 133 -7.98 -11.54 -1.28
C TYR A 133 -9.04 -11.34 -0.20
N LEU A 134 -8.83 -10.38 0.72
CA LEU A 134 -9.85 -10.02 1.70
C LEU A 134 -11.11 -9.48 1.02
N SER A 135 -10.97 -8.62 0.01
CA SER A 135 -12.12 -8.13 -0.77
C SER A 135 -12.84 -9.25 -1.52
N ASP A 136 -12.12 -10.21 -2.10
CA ASP A 136 -12.74 -11.35 -2.79
C ASP A 136 -13.47 -12.28 -1.82
N LEU A 137 -12.87 -12.57 -0.66
CA LEU A 137 -13.49 -13.37 0.40
C LEU A 137 -14.75 -12.68 0.93
N THR A 138 -14.70 -11.35 1.11
CA THR A 138 -15.87 -10.56 1.51
C THR A 138 -16.99 -10.68 0.49
N PHE A 139 -16.67 -10.51 -0.80
CA PHE A 139 -17.67 -10.66 -1.87
C PHE A 139 -18.31 -12.06 -1.88
N ILE A 140 -17.51 -13.12 -1.71
CA ILE A 140 -18.03 -14.50 -1.64
C ILE A 140 -18.94 -14.67 -0.42
N GLU A 141 -18.54 -14.14 0.74
CA GLU A 141 -19.30 -14.23 1.98
C GLU A 141 -20.69 -13.59 1.86
N GLU A 142 -20.76 -12.42 1.23
CA GLU A 142 -21.98 -11.62 1.07
C GLU A 142 -22.89 -12.11 -0.08
N SER A 143 -22.32 -12.77 -1.09
CA SER A 143 -23.07 -13.20 -2.29
C SER A 143 -24.02 -14.38 -2.09
N SER A 144 -23.86 -15.19 -1.03
CA SER A 144 -24.67 -16.39 -0.80
C SER A 144 -24.64 -16.86 0.65
N GLN A 145 -25.67 -17.60 1.08
CA GLN A 145 -25.72 -18.18 2.42
C GLN A 145 -24.85 -19.45 2.53
N ASP A 146 -24.32 -19.70 3.73
CA ASP A 146 -23.57 -20.94 4.04
C ASP A 146 -24.45 -22.18 4.04
N ILE A 147 -25.74 -22.00 4.35
CA ILE A 147 -26.78 -23.03 4.30
C ILE A 147 -27.75 -22.66 3.18
N SER A 148 -28.01 -23.60 2.28
CA SER A 148 -29.00 -23.46 1.22
C SER A 148 -30.43 -23.50 1.76
N GLU A 149 -31.40 -23.10 0.93
CA GLU A 149 -32.84 -23.19 1.24
C GLU A 149 -33.28 -24.60 1.65
N LYS A 150 -32.60 -25.63 1.11
CA LYS A 150 -32.84 -27.05 1.46
C LYS A 150 -32.19 -27.48 2.78
N LYS A 151 -31.70 -26.55 3.60
CA LYS A 151 -30.96 -26.79 4.85
C LYS A 151 -29.67 -27.61 4.68
N LEU A 152 -29.10 -27.61 3.47
CA LEU A 152 -27.82 -28.27 3.18
C LEU A 152 -26.67 -27.27 3.11
N ILE A 153 -25.46 -27.69 3.47
CA ILE A 153 -24.24 -26.89 3.36
C ILE A 153 -23.98 -26.50 1.90
N ASN A 154 -23.70 -25.21 1.67
CA ASN A 154 -23.35 -24.69 0.36
C ASN A 154 -21.87 -24.97 0.02
N PHE A 155 -21.60 -26.18 -0.46
CA PHE A 155 -20.24 -26.59 -0.87
C PHE A 155 -19.68 -25.77 -2.03
N SER A 156 -20.52 -25.13 -2.85
CA SER A 156 -20.06 -24.23 -3.91
C SER A 156 -19.35 -23.01 -3.31
N LYS A 157 -19.99 -22.34 -2.34
CA LYS A 157 -19.42 -21.22 -1.60
C LYS A 157 -18.13 -21.62 -0.88
N MET A 158 -18.10 -22.79 -0.23
CA MET A 158 -16.92 -23.29 0.47
C MET A 158 -15.74 -23.56 -0.47
N ARG A 159 -15.99 -24.10 -1.67
CA ARG A 159 -14.95 -24.27 -2.71
C ARG A 159 -14.38 -22.94 -3.17
N MET A 160 -15.22 -21.93 -3.39
CA MET A 160 -14.76 -20.58 -3.78
C MET A 160 -13.86 -19.96 -2.70
N LYS A 161 -14.26 -20.01 -1.42
CA LYS A 161 -13.43 -19.53 -0.28
C LYS A 161 -12.09 -20.27 -0.22
N THR A 162 -12.12 -21.59 -0.37
CA THR A 162 -10.93 -22.45 -0.29
C THR A 162 -9.95 -22.14 -1.43
N HIS A 163 -10.44 -21.86 -2.63
CA HIS A 163 -9.61 -21.47 -3.77
C HIS A 163 -8.80 -20.19 -3.46
N ILE A 164 -9.45 -19.15 -2.94
CA ILE A 164 -8.78 -17.90 -2.54
C ILE A 164 -7.73 -18.13 -1.45
N ILE A 165 -8.08 -18.90 -0.41
CA ILE A 165 -7.15 -19.21 0.68
C ILE A 165 -5.95 -20.02 0.18
N SER A 166 -6.17 -20.91 -0.79
CA SER A 166 -5.10 -21.73 -1.38
C SER A 166 -4.08 -20.88 -2.13
N GLU A 167 -4.52 -19.83 -2.84
CA GLU A 167 -3.61 -18.87 -3.48
C GLU A 167 -2.77 -18.09 -2.46
N VAL A 168 -3.37 -17.67 -1.34
CA VAL A 168 -2.61 -17.02 -0.25
C VAL A 168 -1.56 -17.98 0.31
N ARG A 169 -1.93 -19.24 0.57
CA ARG A 169 -1.02 -20.27 1.07
C ARG A 169 0.09 -20.60 0.07
N ARG A 170 -0.19 -20.57 -1.23
CA ARG A 170 0.80 -20.77 -2.30
C ARG A 170 1.94 -19.76 -2.19
N PHE A 171 1.66 -18.50 -1.90
CA PHE A 171 2.70 -17.48 -1.72
C PHE A 171 3.45 -17.57 -0.38
N GLN A 172 2.88 -18.24 0.61
CA GLN A 172 3.51 -18.48 1.91
C GLN A 172 4.44 -19.70 1.94
N SER A 173 4.43 -20.54 0.90
CA SER A 173 5.15 -21.83 0.91
C SER A 173 6.65 -21.71 0.67
N THR A 174 7.12 -20.64 0.02
CA THR A 174 8.53 -20.46 -0.34
C THR A 174 9.11 -19.22 0.36
N PRO A 175 10.15 -19.38 1.19
CA PRO A 175 10.79 -18.26 1.88
C PRO A 175 11.69 -17.45 0.95
N PHE A 176 11.88 -16.18 1.29
CA PHE A 176 12.89 -15.34 0.66
C PHE A 176 14.29 -15.71 1.14
N LYS A 177 15.24 -15.86 0.21
CA LYS A 177 16.68 -16.08 0.51
C LYS A 177 17.42 -14.75 0.76
N ILE A 178 16.89 -13.93 1.67
CA ILE A 178 17.46 -12.62 2.02
C ILE A 178 18.00 -12.72 3.45
N LYS A 179 19.27 -12.35 3.64
CA LYS A 179 19.87 -12.34 4.99
C LYS A 179 19.26 -11.23 5.83
N HIS A 180 18.89 -11.57 7.05
CA HIS A 180 18.42 -10.60 8.03
C HIS A 180 19.52 -9.57 8.35
N ASN A 181 19.18 -8.29 8.29
CA ASN A 181 20.05 -7.20 8.72
C ASN A 181 19.41 -6.46 9.91
N PRO A 182 19.90 -6.69 11.15
CA PRO A 182 19.28 -6.13 12.35
C PRO A 182 19.18 -4.60 12.35
N ARG A 183 20.18 -3.90 11.78
CA ARG A 183 20.20 -2.43 11.75
C ARG A 183 19.10 -1.89 10.83
N VAL A 184 18.94 -2.50 9.65
CA VAL A 184 17.89 -2.13 8.70
C VAL A 184 16.52 -2.43 9.28
N CYS A 185 16.34 -3.61 9.89
CA CYS A 185 15.07 -3.98 10.52
C CYS A 185 14.71 -3.04 11.68
N ALA A 186 15.65 -2.74 12.57
CA ALA A 186 15.43 -1.79 13.67
C ALA A 186 15.00 -0.41 13.15
N TYR A 187 15.62 0.08 12.08
CA TYR A 187 15.23 1.34 11.44
C TYR A 187 13.81 1.27 10.84
N LEU A 188 13.49 0.21 10.08
CA LEU A 188 12.17 0.05 9.45
C LEU A 188 11.03 -0.22 10.45
N LEU A 189 11.35 -0.68 11.66
CA LEU A 189 10.38 -0.99 12.72
C LEU A 189 10.28 0.13 13.77
N ASN A 190 11.08 1.19 13.67
CA ASN A 190 11.08 2.26 14.66
C ASN A 190 9.88 3.21 14.50
N LEU A 191 8.85 2.99 15.31
CA LEU A 191 7.60 3.77 15.29
C LEU A 191 7.76 5.20 15.84
N SER A 192 8.77 5.49 16.67
CA SER A 192 8.94 6.82 17.27
C SER A 192 9.30 7.90 16.24
N ARG A 193 9.69 7.48 15.04
CA ARG A 193 10.02 8.36 13.92
C ARG A 193 8.79 8.80 13.13
N LEU A 194 7.62 8.21 13.35
CA LEU A 194 6.45 8.43 12.50
C LEU A 194 5.68 9.68 12.93
N LEU A 195 5.44 10.59 11.99
CA LEU A 195 4.56 11.74 12.20
C LEU A 195 3.09 11.32 12.14
N SER A 196 2.23 12.01 12.88
CA SER A 196 0.77 11.89 12.71
C SER A 196 0.34 12.43 11.34
N GLU A 197 -0.89 12.10 10.92
CA GLU A 197 -1.43 12.60 9.65
C GLU A 197 -1.52 14.13 9.61
N ASP A 198 -1.98 14.74 10.71
CA ASP A 198 -2.03 16.20 10.86
C ASP A 198 -0.65 16.85 10.81
N GLN A 199 0.34 16.22 11.46
CA GLN A 199 1.73 16.69 11.40
C GLN A 199 2.29 16.60 9.98
N CYS A 200 2.01 15.51 9.26
CA CYS A 200 2.43 15.35 7.88
C CYS A 200 1.84 16.44 6.98
N TYR A 201 0.54 16.68 7.08
CA TYR A 201 -0.12 17.67 6.23
C TYR A 201 0.30 19.10 6.59
N GLY A 202 0.44 19.41 7.88
CA GLY A 202 0.96 20.69 8.37
C GLY A 202 2.38 20.97 7.87
N LEU A 203 3.29 20.00 8.00
CA LEU A 203 4.67 20.14 7.51
C LEU A 203 4.72 20.27 5.99
N SER A 204 3.89 19.54 5.24
CA SER A 204 3.76 19.70 3.79
C SER A 204 3.40 21.14 3.39
N LEU A 205 2.45 21.76 4.10
CA LEU A 205 2.05 23.16 3.86
C LEU A 205 3.17 24.15 4.18
N GLN A 206 3.97 23.89 5.20
CA GLN A 206 5.14 24.72 5.53
C GLN A 206 6.23 24.61 4.46
N LEU A 207 6.50 23.40 3.97
CA LEU A 207 7.53 23.15 2.95
C LEU A 207 7.16 23.72 1.59
N GLU A 208 5.89 23.59 1.18
CA GLU A 208 5.36 24.17 -0.05
C GLU A 208 3.97 24.78 0.21
N PRO A 209 3.90 26.08 0.53
CA PRO A 209 2.64 26.78 0.77
C PRO A 209 1.70 26.73 -0.43
N ARG A 210 0.38 26.85 -0.17
CA ARG A 210 -0.59 26.97 -1.25
C ARG A 210 -0.34 28.28 -2.00
N GLN A 211 -0.24 28.21 -3.33
CA GLN A 211 -0.18 29.41 -4.14
C GLN A 211 -1.52 30.15 -4.04
N PRO A 212 -1.53 31.49 -3.90
CA PRO A 212 -2.74 32.28 -4.03
C PRO A 212 -3.37 32.02 -5.40
N ARG A 213 -4.70 31.89 -5.47
CA ARG A 213 -5.39 31.85 -6.77
C ARG A 213 -5.08 33.16 -7.50
N ALA A 214 -4.48 33.08 -8.69
CA ALA A 214 -4.35 34.23 -9.58
C ALA A 214 -5.76 34.67 -10.00
N GLY A 215 -6.26 35.75 -9.40
CA GLY A 215 -7.55 36.35 -9.77
C GLY A 215 -8.35 36.85 -8.57
N VAL A 216 -7.94 37.98 -7.99
CA VAL A 216 -8.78 39.19 -7.82
C VAL A 216 -7.82 40.37 -7.80
N THR A 217 -7.39 40.85 -8.97
CA THR A 217 -6.98 42.25 -9.08
C THR A 217 -8.24 43.06 -8.87
N ASN A 218 -8.37 43.67 -7.69
CA ASN A 218 -9.29 44.77 -7.48
C ASN A 218 -8.89 45.86 -8.48
N LEU A 219 -9.61 45.93 -9.60
CA LEU A 219 -9.70 47.14 -10.40
C LEU A 219 -10.50 48.13 -9.54
N GLY A 220 -9.77 48.95 -8.79
CA GLY A 220 -10.32 50.16 -8.22
C GLY A 220 -10.71 51.09 -9.36
N VAL A 221 -12.00 51.44 -9.39
CA VAL A 221 -12.51 52.68 -9.98
C VAL A 221 -13.14 53.45 -8.82
#